data_AF-A0A5H2Y944-F1
#
_entry.id   AF-A0A5H2Y944-F1
#
_cell.length_a   1.000
_cell.length_b   1.000
_cell.length_c   1.000
_cell.angle_alpha   90.00
_cell.angle_beta   90.00
_cell.angle_gamma   90.00
#
_symmetry.space_group_name_H-M   'P 1'
#
loop_
_entity.id
_entity.type
_entity.pdbx_description
1 polymer ?
#
loop_
_entity_poly.entity_id
_entity_poly.type
_entity_poly.pdbx_seq_one_letter_code
_entity_poly.pdbx_strand_id
1 'polypeptide(L)'
;MIRRLLLLLLSLGWSPLWAQSSTVPLPPLLLAETYTGQEDVAAYWVSEKLDGVRAVWDGQMLRFRSGRPVAAPAWFVAALPATPLDGELWAGRGHFERLSATVRRELPDDAEWRQVRYMVFELPGGEGAFSERLQRLQALVAGARVPWLQAVEQFRLANRAQLLARLEEVRRGGGEGLMLHRADAPYVTGRSEVLLKVKPWLDAEARVVAHLPGKGRYAGMLGALRVEMPDGRRFSLGTGFSAAERRQPPPVGALVTYRYRELTATGLPRFASYWRLRQDF
;
A
#
# COMPACT_ATOMS: atom_id res chain seq x y z
N MET A 1 -41.45 -65.02 48.65
CA MET A 1 -40.14 -64.37 48.42
C MET A 1 -40.23 -63.50 47.17
N ILE A 2 -40.49 -62.21 47.32
CA ILE A 2 -40.74 -61.26 46.21
C ILE A 2 -39.55 -60.29 46.13
N ARG A 3 -38.82 -60.34 45.02
CA ARG A 3 -37.70 -59.44 44.66
C ARG A 3 -38.25 -58.03 44.38
N ARG A 4 -37.74 -57.01 45.07
CA ARG A 4 -37.93 -55.59 44.71
C ARG A 4 -36.71 -55.10 43.93
N LEU A 5 -36.95 -54.71 42.68
CA LEU A 5 -36.00 -54.10 41.75
C LEU A 5 -35.99 -52.58 41.99
N LEU A 6 -34.83 -51.99 42.34
CA LEU A 6 -34.65 -50.54 42.40
C LEU A 6 -34.44 -49.99 40.98
N LEU A 7 -35.29 -49.05 40.56
CA LEU A 7 -35.12 -48.24 39.35
C LEU A 7 -34.25 -47.02 39.68
N LEU A 8 -33.10 -46.90 38.99
CA LEU A 8 -32.29 -45.68 38.95
C LEU A 8 -32.87 -44.72 37.91
N LEU A 9 -33.29 -43.53 38.34
CA LEU A 9 -33.64 -42.39 37.48
C LEU A 9 -32.35 -41.62 37.11
N LEU A 10 -31.97 -41.66 35.82
CA LEU A 10 -30.92 -40.83 35.22
C LEU A 10 -31.53 -39.50 34.78
N SER A 11 -31.18 -38.42 35.48
CA SER A 11 -31.45 -37.04 35.05
C SER A 11 -30.44 -36.62 33.98
N LEU A 12 -30.87 -36.53 32.71
CA LEU A 12 -30.11 -35.85 31.67
C LEU A 12 -30.22 -34.34 31.86
N GLY A 13 -29.15 -33.72 32.34
CA GLY A 13 -28.99 -32.27 32.30
C GLY A 13 -28.70 -31.80 30.88
N TRP A 14 -29.61 -31.01 30.30
CA TRP A 14 -29.35 -30.26 29.07
C TRP A 14 -28.51 -29.03 29.42
N SER A 15 -27.23 -29.06 29.07
CA SER A 15 -26.39 -27.87 29.06
C SER A 15 -26.58 -27.14 27.72
N PRO A 16 -26.89 -25.84 27.70
CA PRO A 16 -26.94 -25.09 26.45
C PRO A 16 -25.49 -24.95 25.93
N LEU A 17 -25.21 -25.49 24.75
CA LEU A 17 -23.97 -25.18 24.04
C LEU A 17 -24.02 -23.71 23.63
N TRP A 18 -23.30 -22.87 24.37
CA TRP A 18 -22.93 -21.54 23.88
C TRP A 18 -22.00 -21.75 22.68
N ALA A 19 -22.48 -21.42 21.49
CA ALA A 19 -21.67 -21.37 20.29
C ALA A 19 -20.55 -20.34 20.52
N GLN A 20 -19.35 -20.84 20.83
CA GLN A 20 -18.16 -20.02 20.84
C GLN A 20 -17.94 -19.56 19.40
N SER A 21 -18.13 -18.26 19.15
CA SER A 21 -17.69 -17.63 17.92
C SER A 21 -16.16 -17.75 17.88
N SER A 22 -15.67 -18.79 17.22
CA SER A 22 -14.27 -18.93 16.88
C SER A 22 -13.94 -17.82 15.88
N THR A 23 -13.42 -16.70 16.37
CA THR A 23 -12.79 -15.69 15.53
C THR A 23 -11.52 -16.31 14.97
N VAL A 24 -11.62 -16.93 13.79
CA VAL A 24 -10.44 -17.39 13.03
C VAL A 24 -9.53 -16.16 12.88
N PRO A 25 -8.31 -16.17 13.44
CA PRO A 25 -7.39 -15.06 13.29
C PRO A 25 -7.11 -14.87 11.80
N LEU A 26 -7.21 -13.63 11.31
CA LEU A 26 -6.88 -13.34 9.93
C LEU A 26 -5.46 -13.82 9.63
N PRO A 27 -5.23 -14.52 8.51
CA PRO A 27 -3.88 -14.81 8.07
C PRO A 27 -3.10 -13.51 7.91
N PRO A 28 -1.79 -13.49 8.23
CA PRO A 28 -0.99 -12.29 8.09
C PRO A 28 -1.03 -11.79 6.64
N LEU A 29 -1.13 -10.47 6.48
CA LEU A 29 -1.38 -9.85 5.18
C LEU A 29 -0.08 -9.44 4.49
N LEU A 30 -0.08 -9.45 3.15
CA LEU A 30 0.95 -8.78 2.36
C LEU A 30 0.88 -7.27 2.61
N LEU A 31 1.99 -6.65 3.04
CA LEU A 31 2.06 -5.22 3.34
C LEU A 31 3.12 -4.55 2.45
N ALA A 32 2.77 -3.37 1.94
CA ALA A 32 3.69 -2.64 1.08
C ALA A 32 4.80 -1.92 1.86
N GLU A 33 6.03 -2.07 1.39
CA GLU A 33 7.16 -1.19 1.72
C GLU A 33 7.18 0.05 0.83
N THR A 34 8.10 0.98 1.08
CA THR A 34 8.25 2.19 0.25
C THR A 34 9.30 1.97 -0.84
N TYR A 35 8.94 2.24 -2.11
CA TYR A 35 9.89 2.22 -3.21
C TYR A 35 11.03 3.19 -2.96
N THR A 36 12.27 2.70 -2.95
CA THR A 36 13.45 3.52 -2.60
C THR A 36 14.05 4.23 -3.81
N GLY A 37 13.77 3.77 -5.02
CA GLY A 37 14.37 4.31 -6.25
C GLY A 37 15.59 3.52 -6.74
N GLN A 38 15.94 2.44 -6.03
CA GLN A 38 17.07 1.56 -6.35
C GLN A 38 16.61 0.26 -7.01
N GLU A 39 15.34 -0.08 -6.84
CA GLU A 39 14.74 -1.31 -7.37
C GLU A 39 14.53 -1.19 -8.88
N ASP A 40 14.80 -2.28 -9.59
CA ASP A 40 14.59 -2.38 -11.03
C ASP A 40 13.08 -2.45 -11.34
N VAL A 41 12.56 -1.36 -11.91
CA VAL A 41 11.13 -1.23 -12.26
C VAL A 41 10.67 -2.31 -13.23
N ALA A 42 11.53 -2.77 -14.14
CA ALA A 42 11.15 -3.78 -15.13
C ALA A 42 10.83 -5.15 -14.49
N ALA A 43 11.26 -5.40 -13.25
CA ALA A 43 10.93 -6.61 -12.51
C ALA A 43 9.51 -6.60 -11.92
N TYR A 44 8.79 -5.47 -11.96
CA TYR A 44 7.50 -5.30 -11.28
C TYR A 44 6.33 -5.12 -12.25
N TRP A 45 5.16 -5.59 -11.83
CA TRP A 45 3.89 -5.07 -12.31
C TRP A 45 3.58 -3.76 -11.60
N VAL A 46 3.02 -2.81 -12.34
CA VAL A 46 2.67 -1.47 -11.84
C VAL A 46 1.16 -1.33 -11.87
N SER A 47 0.59 -0.79 -10.80
CA SER A 47 -0.84 -0.47 -10.69
C SER A 47 -1.02 0.90 -10.04
N GLU A 48 -2.19 1.52 -10.25
CA GLU A 48 -2.58 2.67 -9.45
C GLU A 48 -2.73 2.27 -7.97
N LYS A 49 -2.20 3.09 -7.07
CA LYS A 49 -2.53 3.00 -5.65
C LYS A 49 -3.91 3.62 -5.46
N LEU A 50 -4.88 2.79 -5.11
CA LEU A 50 -6.24 3.24 -4.84
C LEU A 50 -6.36 3.77 -3.40
N ASP A 51 -6.97 4.94 -3.27
CA ASP A 51 -7.32 5.53 -1.97
C ASP A 51 -8.71 5.05 -1.57
N GLY A 52 -8.76 3.87 -0.96
CA GLY A 52 -10.00 3.20 -0.59
C GLY A 52 -9.93 2.58 0.81
N VAL A 53 -10.71 1.52 1.02
CA VAL A 53 -10.67 0.74 2.26
C VAL A 53 -10.32 -0.71 1.96
N ARG A 54 -9.11 -1.13 2.34
CA ARG A 54 -8.66 -2.52 2.17
C ARG A 54 -9.61 -3.50 2.83
N ALA A 55 -10.05 -4.47 2.03
CA ALA A 55 -10.89 -5.57 2.43
C ALA A 55 -10.29 -6.90 1.96
N VAL A 56 -10.48 -7.93 2.77
CA VAL A 56 -10.00 -9.29 2.51
C VAL A 56 -11.21 -10.20 2.57
N TRP A 57 -11.41 -10.94 1.49
CA TRP A 57 -12.41 -11.98 1.38
C TRP A 57 -11.76 -13.32 1.67
N ASP A 58 -12.26 -14.04 2.67
CA ASP A 58 -11.72 -15.34 3.09
C ASP A 58 -12.41 -16.55 2.41
N GLY A 59 -13.28 -16.30 1.43
CA GLY A 59 -14.15 -17.31 0.82
C GLY A 59 -15.56 -17.35 1.40
N GLN A 60 -15.80 -16.67 2.53
CA GLN A 60 -17.09 -16.67 3.22
C GLN A 60 -17.51 -15.29 3.74
N MET A 61 -16.57 -14.51 4.25
CA MET A 61 -16.81 -13.22 4.87
C MET A 61 -15.80 -12.18 4.38
N LEU A 62 -16.32 -10.99 4.08
CA LEU A 62 -15.49 -9.83 3.78
C LEU A 62 -15.07 -9.17 5.08
N ARG A 63 -13.77 -8.92 5.26
CA ARG A 63 -13.19 -8.36 6.49
C ARG A 63 -12.31 -7.17 6.18
N PHE A 64 -12.34 -6.17 7.05
CA PHE A 64 -11.35 -5.11 7.00
C PHE A 64 -9.96 -5.65 7.31
N ARG A 65 -8.94 -4.87 6.96
CA ARG A 65 -7.55 -5.10 7.41
C ARG A 65 -7.41 -5.41 8.91
N SER A 66 -8.29 -4.87 9.76
CA SER A 66 -8.27 -5.10 11.20
C SER A 66 -8.86 -6.45 11.64
N GLY A 67 -9.41 -7.27 10.72
CA GLY A 67 -10.14 -8.50 11.04
C GLY A 67 -11.63 -8.34 11.33
N ARG A 68 -12.09 -7.10 11.51
CA ARG A 68 -13.50 -6.82 11.73
C ARG A 68 -14.31 -7.14 10.46
N PRO A 69 -15.49 -7.75 10.58
CA PRO A 69 -16.39 -7.95 9.45
C PRO A 69 -16.72 -6.63 8.76
N VAL A 70 -16.85 -6.67 7.43
CA VAL A 70 -17.49 -5.62 6.64
C VAL A 70 -18.95 -6.01 6.49
N ALA A 71 -19.87 -5.13 6.92
CA ALA A 71 -21.30 -5.35 6.74
C ALA A 71 -21.72 -5.06 5.29
N ALA A 72 -21.23 -5.88 4.35
CA ALA A 72 -21.59 -5.76 2.94
C ALA A 72 -22.99 -6.34 2.68
N PRO A 73 -23.79 -5.78 1.75
CA PRO A 73 -25.06 -6.37 1.34
C PRO A 73 -24.91 -7.82 0.88
N ALA A 74 -25.93 -8.63 1.11
CA ALA A 74 -25.92 -10.04 0.69
C ALA A 74 -25.67 -10.21 -0.83
N TRP A 75 -26.26 -9.34 -1.66
CA TRP A 75 -26.04 -9.36 -3.11
C TRP A 75 -24.59 -9.05 -3.50
N PHE A 76 -23.86 -8.30 -2.69
CA PHE A 76 -22.47 -7.93 -2.94
C PHE A 76 -21.54 -9.12 -2.66
N VAL A 77 -21.76 -9.87 -1.59
CA VAL A 77 -20.90 -11.03 -1.29
C VAL A 77 -21.30 -12.29 -2.08
N ALA A 78 -22.57 -12.41 -2.48
CA ALA A 78 -23.08 -13.59 -3.16
C ALA A 78 -22.43 -13.89 -4.52
N ALA A 79 -21.87 -12.88 -5.20
CA ALA A 79 -21.16 -13.08 -6.48
C ALA A 79 -19.64 -13.28 -6.32
N LEU A 80 -19.10 -13.21 -5.09
CA LEU A 80 -17.69 -13.47 -4.85
C LEU A 80 -17.39 -14.98 -4.96
N PRO A 81 -16.26 -15.38 -5.57
CA PRO A 81 -15.87 -16.78 -5.64
C PRO A 81 -15.51 -17.32 -4.24
N ALA A 82 -15.50 -18.63 -4.05
CA ALA A 82 -15.01 -19.23 -2.80
C ALA A 82 -13.49 -19.02 -2.57
N THR A 83 -12.75 -18.65 -3.61
CA THR A 83 -11.32 -18.34 -3.53
C THR A 83 -11.07 -17.07 -2.72
N PRO A 84 -10.10 -17.06 -1.79
CA PRO A 84 -9.72 -15.84 -1.07
C PRO A 84 -9.24 -14.73 -2.01
N LEU A 85 -9.62 -13.48 -1.70
CA LEU A 85 -9.27 -12.29 -2.48
C LEU A 85 -8.79 -11.18 -1.54
N ASP A 86 -7.75 -10.47 -1.94
CA ASP A 86 -7.30 -9.22 -1.30
C ASP A 86 -7.54 -8.06 -2.26
N GLY A 87 -8.12 -6.98 -1.75
CA GLY A 87 -8.51 -5.86 -2.57
C GLY A 87 -8.80 -4.60 -1.79
N GLU A 88 -9.20 -3.58 -2.53
CA GLU A 88 -9.62 -2.30 -1.99
C GLU A 88 -11.10 -2.10 -2.33
N LEU A 89 -11.93 -1.86 -1.32
CA LEU A 89 -13.24 -1.25 -1.57
C LEU A 89 -12.98 0.18 -2.06
N TRP A 90 -13.62 0.59 -3.15
CA TRP A 90 -13.27 1.83 -3.84
C TRP A 90 -14.48 2.46 -4.53
N ALA A 91 -14.65 3.77 -4.39
CA ALA A 91 -15.78 4.53 -4.95
C ALA A 91 -15.36 5.55 -6.02
N GLY A 92 -14.11 5.49 -6.51
CA GLY A 92 -13.54 6.49 -7.40
C GLY A 92 -12.51 7.38 -6.70
N ARG A 93 -11.73 8.11 -7.50
CA ARG A 93 -10.73 9.08 -7.01
C ARG A 93 -11.43 10.21 -6.24
N GLY A 94 -10.85 10.64 -5.12
CA GLY A 94 -11.40 11.72 -4.29
C GLY A 94 -12.66 11.38 -3.50
N HIS A 95 -13.06 10.10 -3.45
CA HIS A 95 -14.29 9.66 -2.76
C HIS A 95 -14.03 8.87 -1.46
N PHE A 96 -12.80 8.89 -0.92
CA PHE A 96 -12.40 8.12 0.26
C PHE A 96 -13.31 8.38 1.48
N GLU A 97 -13.57 9.63 1.83
CA GLU A 97 -14.39 9.96 3.03
C GLU A 97 -15.80 9.37 2.94
N ARG A 98 -16.44 9.54 1.78
CA ARG A 98 -17.77 8.99 1.53
C ARG A 98 -17.78 7.46 1.58
N LEU A 99 -16.82 6.83 0.90
CA LEU A 99 -16.66 5.37 0.92
C LEU A 99 -16.45 4.86 2.35
N SER A 100 -15.55 5.49 3.11
CA SER A 100 -15.22 5.12 4.49
C SER A 100 -16.46 5.19 5.37
N ALA A 101 -17.29 6.23 5.21
CA ALA A 101 -18.58 6.32 5.90
C ALA A 101 -19.52 5.17 5.52
N THR A 102 -19.69 4.90 4.22
CA THR A 102 -20.57 3.81 3.72
C THR A 102 -20.18 2.44 4.25
N VAL A 103 -18.90 2.04 4.11
CA VAL A 103 -18.48 0.66 4.41
C VAL A 103 -18.41 0.36 5.91
N ARG A 104 -18.34 1.40 6.77
CA ARG A 104 -18.27 1.25 8.23
C ARG A 104 -19.63 1.21 8.92
N ARG A 105 -20.73 1.42 8.20
CA ARG A 105 -22.08 1.28 8.76
C ARG A 105 -22.30 -0.18 9.19
N GLU A 106 -22.99 -0.38 10.32
CA GLU A 106 -23.39 -1.72 10.77
C GLU A 106 -24.52 -2.30 9.91
N LEU A 107 -25.44 -1.44 9.48
CA LEU A 107 -26.50 -1.78 8.53
C LEU A 107 -26.14 -1.18 7.15
N PRO A 108 -25.90 -2.01 6.12
CA PRO A 108 -25.55 -1.50 4.81
C PRO A 108 -26.70 -0.74 4.16
N ASP A 109 -26.38 0.37 3.49
CA ASP A 109 -27.30 1.06 2.60
C ASP A 109 -27.07 0.60 1.15
N ASP A 110 -28.12 0.07 0.55
CA ASP A 110 -28.09 -0.55 -0.76
C ASP A 110 -27.79 0.44 -1.90
N ALA A 111 -28.19 1.70 -1.77
CA ALA A 111 -27.96 2.73 -2.77
C ALA A 111 -26.51 3.27 -2.70
N GLU A 112 -25.96 3.39 -1.49
CA GLU A 112 -24.54 3.70 -1.29
C GLU A 112 -23.64 2.57 -1.81
N TRP A 113 -23.94 1.31 -1.48
CA TRP A 113 -23.13 0.16 -1.90
C TRP A 113 -23.10 -0.08 -3.42
N ARG A 114 -24.14 0.35 -4.14
CA ARG A 114 -24.13 0.33 -5.62
C ARG A 114 -23.05 1.22 -6.25
N GLN A 115 -22.45 2.14 -5.49
CA GLN A 115 -21.34 2.99 -5.93
C GLN A 115 -19.97 2.44 -5.51
N VAL A 116 -19.94 1.36 -4.74
CA VAL A 116 -18.71 0.72 -4.27
C VAL A 116 -18.31 -0.39 -5.24
N ARG A 117 -17.04 -0.42 -5.60
CA ARG A 117 -16.39 -1.53 -6.28
C ARG A 117 -15.44 -2.24 -5.33
N TYR A 118 -15.29 -3.55 -5.48
CA TYR A 118 -14.19 -4.30 -4.88
C TYR A 118 -13.09 -4.51 -5.93
N MET A 119 -12.02 -3.73 -5.77
CA MET A 119 -10.88 -3.68 -6.68
C MET A 119 -9.80 -4.63 -6.17
N VAL A 120 -9.83 -5.87 -6.64
CA VAL A 120 -8.94 -6.94 -6.17
C VAL A 120 -7.58 -6.86 -6.84
N PHE A 121 -6.52 -7.09 -6.05
CA PHE A 121 -5.14 -6.99 -6.54
C PHE A 121 -4.30 -8.22 -6.19
N GLU A 122 -4.80 -9.15 -5.37
CA GLU A 122 -4.05 -10.36 -5.04
C GLU A 122 -4.92 -11.56 -4.60
N LEU A 123 -4.37 -12.76 -4.72
CA LEU A 123 -4.87 -14.03 -4.19
C LEU A 123 -4.09 -14.46 -2.93
N PRO A 124 -4.58 -14.20 -1.71
CA PRO A 124 -3.92 -14.63 -0.48
C PRO A 124 -3.61 -16.12 -0.43
N GLY A 125 -2.35 -16.47 -0.16
CA GLY A 125 -1.91 -17.86 -0.08
C GLY A 125 -1.87 -18.59 -1.42
N GLY A 126 -2.05 -17.89 -2.54
CA GLY A 126 -1.96 -18.48 -3.87
C GLY A 126 -0.54 -18.98 -4.19
N GLU A 127 -0.48 -20.12 -4.88
CA GLU A 127 0.78 -20.72 -5.31
C GLU A 127 1.41 -19.98 -6.51
N GLY A 128 2.68 -20.23 -6.79
CA GLY A 128 3.38 -19.71 -7.97
C GLY A 128 3.76 -18.24 -7.89
N ALA A 129 4.18 -17.67 -9.01
CA ALA A 129 4.60 -16.27 -9.13
C ALA A 129 3.40 -15.31 -9.14
N PHE A 130 3.62 -14.04 -8.78
CA PHE A 130 2.55 -13.03 -8.86
C PHE A 130 1.95 -12.90 -10.26
N SER A 131 2.75 -13.01 -11.32
CA SER A 131 2.23 -12.96 -12.69
C SER A 131 1.21 -14.07 -12.99
N GLU A 132 1.42 -15.26 -12.45
CA GLU A 132 0.49 -16.40 -12.59
C GLU A 132 -0.75 -16.21 -11.69
N ARG A 133 -0.57 -15.65 -10.49
CA ARG A 133 -1.69 -15.28 -9.61
C ARG A 133 -2.55 -14.18 -10.22
N LEU A 134 -1.95 -13.18 -10.86
CA LEU A 134 -2.64 -12.11 -11.58
C LEU A 134 -3.51 -12.66 -12.71
N GLN A 135 -3.01 -13.60 -13.51
CA GLN A 135 -3.81 -14.23 -14.57
C GLN A 135 -5.02 -14.99 -14.00
N ARG A 136 -4.83 -15.75 -12.91
CA ARG A 136 -5.92 -16.43 -12.21
C ARG A 136 -6.92 -15.45 -11.60
N LEU A 137 -6.43 -14.37 -11.00
CA LEU A 137 -7.26 -13.30 -10.43
C LEU A 137 -8.16 -12.68 -11.52
N GLN A 138 -7.57 -12.34 -12.68
CA GLN A 138 -8.31 -11.80 -13.82
C GLN A 138 -9.39 -12.78 -14.33
N ALA A 139 -9.07 -14.07 -14.42
CA ALA A 139 -10.02 -15.10 -14.82
C ALA A 139 -11.18 -15.25 -13.81
N LEU A 140 -10.88 -15.25 -12.50
CA LEU A 140 -11.88 -15.32 -11.43
C LEU A 140 -12.84 -14.13 -11.48
N VAL A 141 -12.30 -12.91 -11.61
CA VAL A 141 -13.10 -11.69 -11.72
C VAL A 141 -13.97 -11.71 -12.97
N ALA A 142 -13.42 -12.11 -14.12
CA ALA A 142 -14.20 -12.21 -15.37
C ALA A 142 -15.33 -13.26 -15.26
N GLY A 143 -15.07 -14.36 -14.54
CA GLY A 143 -16.05 -15.42 -14.29
C GLY A 143 -17.24 -14.99 -13.43
N ALA A 144 -17.05 -14.03 -12.52
CA ALA A 144 -18.11 -13.53 -11.65
C ALA A 144 -19.19 -12.73 -12.39
N ARG A 145 -18.85 -12.13 -13.55
CA ARG A 145 -19.78 -11.39 -14.44
C ARG A 145 -20.60 -10.30 -13.74
N VAL A 146 -20.02 -9.63 -12.75
CA VAL A 146 -20.63 -8.50 -12.04
C VAL A 146 -19.79 -7.24 -12.22
N PRO A 147 -20.40 -6.05 -12.34
CA PRO A 147 -19.67 -4.82 -12.66
C PRO A 147 -18.86 -4.25 -11.49
N TRP A 148 -19.20 -4.62 -10.26
CA TRP A 148 -18.59 -4.09 -9.04
C TRP A 148 -17.37 -4.89 -8.55
N LEU A 149 -17.14 -6.12 -9.06
CA LEU A 149 -15.91 -6.87 -8.80
C LEU A 149 -14.95 -6.65 -9.96
N GLN A 150 -13.77 -6.09 -9.71
CA GLN A 150 -12.81 -5.78 -10.76
C GLN A 150 -11.38 -6.08 -10.29
N ALA A 151 -10.54 -6.58 -11.20
CA ALA A 151 -9.11 -6.66 -10.93
C ALA A 151 -8.48 -5.28 -11.15
N VAL A 152 -7.62 -4.84 -10.24
CA VAL A 152 -6.83 -3.62 -10.45
C VAL A 152 -5.97 -3.80 -11.70
N GLU A 153 -6.02 -2.81 -12.60
CA GLU A 153 -5.21 -2.83 -13.82
C GLU A 153 -3.72 -2.91 -13.48
N GLN A 154 -3.03 -3.86 -14.09
CA GLN A 154 -1.58 -4.06 -13.96
C GLN A 154 -0.92 -3.86 -15.32
N PHE A 155 0.15 -3.08 -15.36
CA PHE A 155 0.93 -2.81 -16.56
C PHE A 155 2.43 -2.88 -16.27
N ARG A 156 3.26 -2.90 -17.32
CA ARG A 156 4.72 -2.96 -17.21
C ARG A 156 5.33 -1.64 -17.63
N LEU A 157 6.37 -1.21 -16.93
CA LEU A 157 7.19 -0.06 -17.28
C LEU A 157 8.66 -0.50 -17.36
N ALA A 158 9.41 0.06 -18.30
CA ALA A 158 10.78 -0.36 -18.56
C ALA A 158 11.78 0.22 -17.55
N ASN A 159 11.49 1.38 -16.97
CA ASN A 159 12.45 2.08 -16.11
C ASN A 159 11.81 3.11 -15.18
N ARG A 160 12.65 3.65 -14.29
CA ARG A 160 12.28 4.67 -13.30
C ARG A 160 11.75 5.96 -13.92
N ALA A 161 12.24 6.39 -15.09
CA ALA A 161 11.76 7.62 -15.70
C ALA A 161 10.29 7.48 -16.13
N GLN A 162 9.93 6.35 -16.75
CA GLN A 162 8.54 6.04 -17.09
C GLN A 162 7.66 5.91 -15.83
N LEU A 163 8.18 5.29 -14.76
CA LEU A 163 7.46 5.18 -13.49
C LEU A 163 7.11 6.54 -12.89
N LEU A 164 8.06 7.46 -12.87
CA LEU A 164 7.84 8.81 -12.34
C LEU A 164 6.90 9.63 -13.23
N ALA A 165 6.98 9.47 -14.56
CA ALA A 165 6.04 10.12 -15.48
C ALA A 165 4.60 9.61 -15.26
N ARG A 166 4.42 8.30 -15.14
CA ARG A 166 3.11 7.68 -14.86
C ARG A 166 2.57 8.09 -13.49
N LEU A 167 3.42 8.20 -12.48
CA LEU A 167 3.04 8.68 -11.14
C LEU A 167 2.46 10.10 -11.21
N GLU A 168 3.12 10.99 -11.95
CA GLU A 168 2.66 12.37 -12.12
C GLU A 168 1.35 12.44 -12.89
N GLU A 169 1.19 11.65 -13.94
CA GLU A 169 -0.08 11.54 -14.69
C GLU A 169 -1.24 11.11 -13.78
N VAL A 170 -1.04 10.04 -12.99
CA VAL A 170 -2.04 9.54 -12.04
C VAL A 170 -2.39 10.62 -11.03
N ARG A 171 -1.39 11.33 -10.46
CA ARG A 171 -1.62 12.43 -9.52
C ARG A 171 -2.41 13.58 -10.13
N ARG A 172 -2.06 14.01 -11.36
CA ARG A 172 -2.79 15.07 -12.06
C ARG A 172 -4.24 14.68 -12.34
N GLY A 173 -4.50 13.39 -12.52
CA GLY A 173 -5.84 12.81 -12.61
C GLY A 173 -6.55 12.59 -11.27
N GLY A 174 -5.99 13.04 -10.14
CA GLY A 174 -6.56 12.89 -8.79
C GLY A 174 -6.31 11.53 -8.12
N GLY A 175 -5.45 10.69 -8.69
CA GLY A 175 -5.06 9.40 -8.11
C GLY A 175 -4.00 9.55 -7.01
N GLU A 176 -3.91 8.56 -6.13
CA GLU A 176 -3.09 8.66 -4.92
C GLU A 176 -1.60 8.43 -5.19
N GLY A 177 -1.28 7.47 -6.06
CA GLY A 177 0.08 7.07 -6.36
C GLY A 177 0.14 5.79 -7.19
N LEU A 178 1.26 5.07 -7.11
CA LEU A 178 1.44 3.78 -7.76
C LEU A 178 1.83 2.69 -6.76
N MET A 179 1.55 1.45 -7.12
CA MET A 179 2.03 0.24 -6.45
C MET A 179 2.92 -0.53 -7.43
N LEU A 180 3.98 -1.15 -6.92
CA LEU A 180 4.84 -2.07 -7.64
C LEU A 180 4.72 -3.44 -6.98
N HIS A 181 4.34 -4.46 -7.74
CA HIS A 181 4.29 -5.84 -7.27
C HIS A 181 5.29 -6.69 -8.06
N ARG A 182 6.26 -7.31 -7.38
CA ARG A 182 7.32 -8.06 -8.03
C ARG A 182 6.72 -9.25 -8.80
N ALA A 183 7.08 -9.36 -10.08
CA ALA A 183 6.37 -10.23 -11.03
C ALA A 183 6.57 -11.73 -10.79
N ASP A 184 7.74 -12.11 -10.28
CA ASP A 184 8.16 -13.49 -10.01
C ASP A 184 7.94 -13.92 -8.55
N ALA A 185 7.41 -13.04 -7.70
CA ALA A 185 7.42 -13.29 -6.27
C ALA A 185 6.37 -14.33 -5.84
N PRO A 186 6.73 -15.25 -4.93
CA PRO A 186 5.74 -16.05 -4.22
C PRO A 186 4.88 -15.15 -3.34
N TYR A 187 3.72 -15.64 -2.90
CA TYR A 187 2.93 -14.93 -1.91
C TYR A 187 3.68 -14.93 -0.57
N VAL A 188 3.95 -13.73 -0.05
CA VAL A 188 4.58 -13.52 1.25
C VAL A 188 3.75 -12.56 2.07
N THR A 189 3.89 -12.65 3.39
CA THR A 189 3.17 -11.78 4.33
C THR A 189 4.13 -10.82 5.00
N GLY A 190 3.59 -9.75 5.59
CA GLY A 190 4.41 -8.69 6.15
C GLY A 190 4.99 -7.76 5.07
N ARG A 191 5.97 -6.96 5.49
CA ARG A 191 6.60 -5.94 4.66
C ARG A 191 7.86 -6.47 4.01
N SER A 192 7.96 -6.31 2.70
CA SER A 192 9.15 -6.70 1.93
C SER A 192 9.20 -5.96 0.60
N GLU A 193 10.27 -6.19 -0.16
CA GLU A 193 10.44 -5.71 -1.53
C GLU A 193 9.42 -6.29 -2.52
N VAL A 194 8.66 -7.32 -2.15
CA VAL A 194 7.65 -7.94 -3.05
C VAL A 194 6.54 -6.96 -3.43
N LEU A 195 6.15 -6.06 -2.51
CA LEU A 195 5.13 -5.06 -2.75
C LEU A 195 5.64 -3.70 -2.28
N LEU A 196 5.71 -2.74 -3.19
CA LEU A 196 6.20 -1.40 -2.92
C LEU A 196 5.13 -0.37 -3.26
N LYS A 197 5.00 0.67 -2.44
CA LYS A 197 4.24 1.88 -2.74
C LYS A 197 5.17 2.98 -3.24
N VAL A 198 4.79 3.61 -4.34
CA VAL A 198 5.50 4.74 -4.93
C VAL A 198 4.81 6.01 -4.47
N LYS A 199 5.48 6.76 -3.59
CA LYS A 199 5.03 8.08 -3.16
C LYS A 199 5.68 9.17 -4.02
N PRO A 200 4.98 10.29 -4.27
CA PRO A 200 5.60 11.45 -4.89
C PRO A 200 6.74 11.97 -4.02
N TRP A 201 7.72 12.58 -4.67
CA TRP A 201 8.70 13.40 -4.00
C TRP A 201 8.04 14.71 -3.61
N LEU A 202 8.10 15.06 -2.33
CA LEU A 202 7.89 16.42 -1.86
C LEU A 202 9.15 17.22 -2.16
N ASP A 203 9.01 18.49 -2.49
CA ASP A 203 10.13 19.40 -2.57
C ASP A 203 10.01 20.53 -1.53
N ALA A 204 11.17 21.04 -1.16
CA ALA A 204 11.29 22.17 -0.26
C ALA A 204 12.65 22.83 -0.50
N GLU A 205 12.82 24.00 0.10
CA GLU A 205 14.02 24.80 -0.03
C GLU A 205 14.80 24.82 1.27
N ALA A 206 16.12 24.88 1.15
CA ALA A 206 17.01 25.06 2.29
C ALA A 206 18.24 25.87 1.86
N ARG A 207 18.83 26.59 2.81
CA ARG A 207 20.06 27.36 2.61
C ARG A 207 21.26 26.46 2.85
N VAL A 208 22.25 26.51 1.96
CA VAL A 208 23.54 25.83 2.17
C VAL A 208 24.30 26.54 3.29
N VAL A 209 24.66 25.81 4.34
CA VAL A 209 25.41 26.37 5.48
C VAL A 209 26.84 25.84 5.58
N ALA A 210 27.14 24.67 5.00
CA ALA A 210 28.51 24.16 4.90
C ALA A 210 28.65 23.09 3.81
N HIS A 211 29.88 22.88 3.35
CA HIS A 211 30.27 21.73 2.53
C HIS A 211 30.91 20.66 3.42
N LEU A 212 30.50 19.41 3.23
CA LEU A 212 31.07 18.26 3.93
C LEU A 212 31.94 17.47 2.95
N PRO A 213 33.22 17.19 3.29
CA PRO A 213 34.16 16.56 2.37
C PRO A 213 33.74 15.11 2.06
N GLY A 214 33.92 14.71 0.80
CA GLY A 214 33.67 13.35 0.36
C GLY A 214 34.76 12.38 0.80
N LYS A 215 34.38 11.10 0.90
CA LYS A 215 35.29 9.98 1.22
C LYS A 215 35.26 8.96 0.08
N GLY A 216 36.28 8.10 0.00
CA GLY A 216 36.37 7.06 -1.03
C GLY A 216 36.34 7.64 -2.44
N ARG A 217 35.38 7.22 -3.27
CA ARG A 217 35.22 7.70 -4.65
C ARG A 217 34.98 9.21 -4.79
N TYR A 218 34.66 9.91 -3.69
CA TYR A 218 34.44 11.36 -3.65
C TYR A 218 35.54 12.11 -2.88
N ALA A 219 36.69 11.48 -2.63
CA ALA A 219 37.83 12.17 -2.01
C ALA A 219 38.25 13.39 -2.84
N GLY A 220 38.48 14.53 -2.18
CA GLY A 220 38.79 15.81 -2.85
C GLY A 220 37.58 16.49 -3.52
N MET A 221 36.37 15.95 -3.35
CA MET A 221 35.12 16.52 -3.89
C MET A 221 34.08 16.67 -2.79
N LEU A 222 32.94 17.30 -3.12
CA LEU A 222 31.79 17.39 -2.21
C LEU A 222 31.28 15.98 -1.88
N GLY A 223 31.21 15.67 -0.59
CA GLY A 223 30.49 14.51 -0.06
C GLY A 223 29.01 14.83 0.11
N ALA A 224 28.71 15.90 0.84
CA ALA A 224 27.36 16.35 1.12
C ALA A 224 27.30 17.87 1.38
N LEU A 225 26.13 18.48 1.16
CA LEU A 225 25.84 19.82 1.67
C LEU A 225 25.21 19.69 3.06
N ARG A 226 25.69 20.48 4.03
CA ARG A 226 24.90 20.78 5.23
C ARG A 226 23.97 21.94 4.87
N VAL A 227 22.68 21.74 5.10
CA VAL A 227 21.65 22.73 4.77
C VAL A 227 20.79 23.08 5.97
N GLU A 228 20.21 24.27 5.97
CA GLU A 228 19.31 24.81 6.99
C GLU A 228 17.95 25.14 6.37
N MET A 229 16.88 24.61 6.96
CA MET A 229 15.49 24.88 6.59
C MET A 229 15.05 26.27 7.10
N PRO A 230 13.95 26.84 6.56
CA PRO A 230 13.43 28.13 7.03
C PRO A 230 13.12 28.20 8.54
N ASP A 231 12.85 27.06 9.17
CA ASP A 231 12.60 26.93 10.61
C ASP A 231 13.88 26.73 11.46
N GLY A 232 15.07 26.88 10.85
CA GLY A 232 16.37 26.77 11.51
C GLY A 232 16.89 25.34 11.69
N ARG A 233 16.12 24.31 11.35
CA ARG A 233 16.57 22.92 11.46
C ARG A 233 17.61 22.59 10.39
N ARG A 234 18.61 21.79 10.76
CA ARG A 234 19.75 21.46 9.89
C ARG A 234 19.86 19.97 9.61
N PHE A 235 20.08 19.63 8.35
CA PHE A 235 20.31 18.25 7.89
C PHE A 235 21.33 18.23 6.74
N SER A 236 21.70 17.04 6.27
CA SER A 236 22.71 16.88 5.21
C SER A 236 22.10 16.26 3.95
N LEU A 237 22.38 16.87 2.80
CA LEU A 237 22.08 16.34 1.47
C LEU A 237 23.34 15.67 0.91
N GLY A 238 23.37 14.34 0.86
CA GLY A 238 24.54 13.57 0.36
C GLY A 238 24.37 12.98 -1.03
N THR A 239 23.17 13.03 -1.59
CA THR A 239 22.79 12.41 -2.87
C THR A 239 22.09 13.43 -3.76
N GLY A 240 21.95 13.11 -5.06
CA GLY A 240 21.30 13.98 -6.03
C GLY A 240 22.25 14.87 -6.84
N PHE A 241 23.53 14.96 -6.47
CA PHE A 241 24.55 15.71 -7.21
C PHE A 241 25.12 14.93 -8.39
N SER A 242 25.25 15.60 -9.53
CA SER A 242 26.08 15.18 -10.65
C SER A 242 27.58 15.21 -10.29
N ALA A 243 28.42 14.59 -11.11
CA ALA A 243 29.88 14.65 -10.94
C ALA A 243 30.42 16.09 -11.04
N ALA A 244 29.83 16.91 -11.93
CA ALA A 244 30.19 18.31 -12.08
C ALA A 244 29.84 19.11 -10.81
N GLU A 245 28.63 18.94 -10.28
CA GLU A 245 28.20 19.61 -9.04
C GLU A 245 29.00 19.14 -7.81
N ARG A 246 29.56 17.92 -7.82
CA ARG A 246 30.46 17.51 -6.74
C ARG A 246 31.82 18.21 -6.79
N ARG A 247 32.29 18.57 -7.99
CA ARG A 247 33.53 19.34 -8.18
C ARG A 247 33.30 20.83 -7.95
N GLN A 248 32.14 21.33 -8.33
CA GLN A 248 31.71 22.72 -8.19
C GLN A 248 30.38 22.77 -7.44
N PRO A 249 30.41 22.62 -6.11
CA PRO A 249 29.20 22.56 -5.30
C PRO A 249 28.47 23.90 -5.20
N PRO A 250 27.13 23.90 -5.00
CA PRO A 250 26.38 25.09 -4.63
C PRO A 250 27.06 25.86 -3.48
N PRO A 251 27.32 27.17 -3.61
CA PRO A 251 28.12 27.90 -2.63
C PRO A 251 27.39 28.00 -1.28
N VAL A 252 28.16 28.15 -0.19
CA VAL A 252 27.58 28.48 1.12
C VAL A 252 26.79 29.78 1.01
N GLY A 253 25.60 29.81 1.60
CA GLY A 253 24.65 30.91 1.51
C GLY A 253 23.61 30.75 0.40
N ALA A 254 23.85 29.91 -0.61
CA ALA A 254 22.88 29.67 -1.69
C ALA A 254 21.62 28.97 -1.19
N LEU A 255 20.49 29.26 -1.83
CA LEU A 255 19.27 28.48 -1.64
C LEU A 255 19.24 27.34 -2.67
N VAL A 256 18.92 26.14 -2.20
CA VAL A 256 18.78 24.95 -3.04
C VAL A 256 17.39 24.37 -2.84
N THR A 257 16.82 23.84 -3.91
CA THR A 257 15.65 22.97 -3.82
C THR A 257 16.13 21.54 -3.60
N TYR A 258 15.55 20.86 -2.62
CA TYR A 258 15.76 19.44 -2.37
C TYR A 258 14.43 18.70 -2.45
N ARG A 259 14.52 17.39 -2.73
CA ARG A 259 13.37 16.48 -2.79
C ARG A 259 13.45 15.46 -1.67
N TYR A 260 12.34 15.16 -1.03
CA TYR A 260 12.22 14.19 0.07
C TYR A 260 10.89 13.42 -0.04
N ARG A 261 10.71 12.36 0.75
CA ARG A 261 9.49 11.52 0.66
C ARG A 261 8.56 11.62 1.86
N GLU A 262 9.14 11.81 3.03
CA GLU A 262 8.42 11.91 4.29
C GLU A 262 9.29 12.65 5.31
N LEU A 263 8.70 13.05 6.44
CA LEU A 263 9.41 13.68 7.54
C LEU A 263 9.70 12.64 8.64
N THR A 264 10.80 12.80 9.38
CA THR A 264 11.05 12.07 10.63
C THR A 264 10.06 12.50 11.71
N ALA A 265 10.02 11.79 12.84
CA ALA A 265 9.23 12.22 14.01
C ALA A 265 9.63 13.62 14.51
N THR A 266 10.88 14.02 14.30
CA THR A 266 11.40 15.36 14.60
C THR A 266 11.18 16.37 13.47
N GLY A 267 10.44 15.99 12.43
CA GLY A 267 10.05 16.79 11.27
C GLY A 267 11.18 17.11 10.29
N LEU A 268 12.29 16.35 10.29
CA LEU A 268 13.36 16.49 9.31
C LEU A 268 13.04 15.70 8.03
N PRO A 269 13.40 16.20 6.84
CA PRO A 269 13.25 15.45 5.59
C PRO A 269 13.98 14.10 5.60
N ARG A 270 13.24 13.02 5.30
CA ARG A 270 13.76 11.66 5.15
C ARG A 270 13.92 11.31 3.67
N PHE A 271 15.00 10.58 3.37
CA PHE A 271 15.42 10.24 2.01
C PHE A 271 15.68 11.48 1.14
N ALA A 272 16.08 12.58 1.76
CA ALA A 272 16.28 13.83 1.05
C ALA A 272 17.48 13.78 0.09
N SER A 273 17.29 14.35 -1.09
CA SER A 273 18.31 14.45 -2.13
C SER A 273 18.31 15.86 -2.73
N TYR A 274 19.49 16.37 -3.06
CA TYR A 274 19.62 17.64 -3.77
C TYR A 274 18.94 17.52 -5.14
N TRP A 275 18.21 18.56 -5.54
CA TRP A 275 17.57 18.61 -6.85
C TRP A 275 18.20 19.67 -7.75
N ARG A 276 18.28 20.92 -7.29
CA ARG A 276 18.86 22.02 -8.06
C ARG A 276 19.20 23.22 -7.18
N LEU A 277 20.13 24.04 -7.65
CA LEU A 277 20.30 25.41 -7.19
C LEU A 277 19.02 26.20 -7.51
N ARG A 278 18.52 26.99 -6.56
CA ARG A 278 17.43 27.92 -6.84
C ARG A 278 17.98 29.04 -7.71
N GLN A 279 17.31 29.28 -8.84
CA GLN A 279 17.51 30.47 -9.64
C GLN A 279 16.44 31.48 -9.20
N ASP A 280 16.89 32.67 -8.82
CA ASP A 280 15.98 33.80 -8.63
C ASP A 280 15.61 34.31 -10.03
N PHE A 281 14.31 34.40 -10.31
CA PHE A 281 13.76 35.12 -11.45
C PHE A 281 13.22 36.46 -10.97
#